data_AF-G8YNE3-F1
#
_entry.id   AF-G8YNE3-F1
#
_cell.length_a   1.000
_cell.length_b   1.000
_cell.length_c   1.000
_cell.angle_alpha   90.00
_cell.angle_beta   90.00
_cell.angle_gamma   90.00
#
_symmetry.space_group_name_H-M   'P 1'
#
loop_
_entity.id
_entity.type
_entity.pdbx_description
1 polymer ?
#
loop_
_entity_poly.entity_id
_entity_poly.type
_entity_poly.pdbx_seq_one_letter_code
_entity_poly.pdbx_strand_id
1 'polypeptide(L)'
;MVYFEVTDGLKHIISSSTIDKSLKQELVSASYISHESLLQFYLENQPTKSFFELIRKCKLYVGEYIPEECTRRKPKSKEYVEYMNHLRMEEKANEFDRLVNKRSEFQTLYDYSSKDSLTPSQEHKQVKSQITTIFNIFISVASVTYAIWYWTNSSMRLNDAYRVLLCLFFGLIVLVAEVFVYMSYLNKVEEAKIKERSKKETKKVVKSFE
;
A
#
# COMPACT_ATOMS: atom_id res chain seq x y z
N MET A 1 30.93 -27.20 19.63
CA MET A 1 31.99 -27.10 18.59
C MET A 1 31.32 -27.28 17.23
N VAL A 2 31.64 -26.44 16.25
CA VAL A 2 31.06 -26.48 14.90
C VAL A 2 31.93 -27.35 14.01
N TYR A 3 31.32 -28.33 13.33
CA TYR A 3 31.98 -29.24 12.41
C TYR A 3 31.44 -29.03 11.00
N PHE A 4 32.30 -29.19 10.01
CA PHE A 4 31.97 -29.12 8.59
C PHE A 4 32.16 -30.48 7.94
N GLU A 5 31.18 -30.93 7.16
CA GLU A 5 31.29 -32.12 6.32
C GLU A 5 32.25 -31.84 5.15
N VAL A 6 33.16 -32.77 4.91
CA VAL A 6 34.12 -32.69 3.80
C VAL A 6 33.40 -32.97 2.48
N THR A 7 32.86 -31.90 1.91
CA THR A 7 32.12 -31.91 0.63
C THR A 7 33.10 -32.03 -0.55
N ASP A 8 32.67 -32.59 -1.68
CA ASP A 8 33.54 -32.79 -2.85
C ASP A 8 34.14 -31.46 -3.38
N GLY A 9 33.42 -30.35 -3.24
CA GLY A 9 33.94 -29.02 -3.55
C GLY A 9 35.10 -28.60 -2.65
N LEU A 10 35.07 -28.97 -1.36
CA LEU A 10 36.16 -28.71 -0.43
C LEU A 10 37.36 -29.63 -0.73
N LYS A 11 37.13 -30.91 -1.07
CA LYS A 11 38.19 -31.83 -1.51
C LYS A 11 38.91 -31.31 -2.75
N HIS A 12 38.18 -30.77 -3.71
CA HIS A 12 38.78 -30.17 -4.91
C HIS A 12 39.68 -28.97 -4.55
N ILE A 13 39.21 -28.08 -3.68
CA ILE A 13 39.97 -26.91 -3.21
C ILE A 13 41.24 -27.34 -2.46
N ILE A 14 41.13 -28.34 -1.58
CA ILE A 14 42.27 -28.90 -0.84
C ILE A 14 43.28 -29.53 -1.81
N SER A 15 42.81 -30.27 -2.82
CA SER A 15 43.68 -30.91 -3.82
C SER A 15 44.45 -29.90 -4.70
N SER A 16 43.81 -28.77 -5.03
CA SER A 16 44.42 -27.68 -5.81
C SER A 16 45.39 -26.79 -5.02
N SER A 17 45.37 -26.85 -3.69
CA SER A 17 46.19 -26.00 -2.82
C SER A 17 47.61 -26.56 -2.61
N THR A 18 48.58 -25.69 -2.33
CA THR A 18 50.01 -26.06 -2.17
C THR A 18 50.34 -26.42 -0.72
N ILE A 19 49.68 -27.44 -0.18
CA ILE A 19 49.87 -27.90 1.21
C ILE A 19 50.86 -29.06 1.29
N ASP A 20 51.48 -29.22 2.47
CA ASP A 20 52.25 -30.39 2.85
C ASP A 20 51.48 -31.70 2.63
N LYS A 21 52.18 -32.72 2.13
CA LYS A 21 51.56 -33.99 1.70
C LYS A 21 50.88 -34.72 2.86
N SER A 22 51.36 -34.52 4.10
CA SER A 22 50.84 -35.16 5.31
C SER A 22 49.45 -34.61 5.70
N LEU A 23 49.32 -33.29 5.81
CA LEU A 23 48.07 -32.60 6.16
C LEU A 23 46.98 -32.75 5.09
N LYS A 24 47.37 -32.84 3.81
CA LYS A 24 46.41 -33.16 2.72
C LYS A 24 45.76 -34.53 2.90
N GLN A 25 46.54 -35.54 3.30
CA GLN A 25 46.02 -36.89 3.51
C GLN A 25 45.10 -36.93 4.73
N GLU A 26 45.45 -36.21 5.79
CA GLU A 26 44.64 -36.11 7.00
C GLU A 26 43.28 -35.44 6.74
N LEU A 27 43.26 -34.27 6.09
CA LEU A 27 42.04 -33.51 5.77
C LEU A 27 41.13 -34.20 4.76
N VAL A 28 41.67 -35.04 3.87
CA VAL A 28 40.88 -35.84 2.93
C VAL A 28 40.35 -37.12 3.58
N SER A 29 41.08 -37.68 4.54
CA SER A 29 40.65 -38.88 5.29
C SER A 29 39.59 -38.59 6.34
N ALA A 30 39.63 -37.40 6.95
CA ALA A 30 38.65 -36.98 7.94
C ALA A 30 37.28 -36.73 7.28
N SER A 31 36.21 -37.34 7.81
CA SER A 31 34.84 -37.08 7.32
C SER A 31 34.32 -35.70 7.76
N TYR A 32 34.88 -35.13 8.83
CA TYR A 32 34.49 -33.86 9.42
C TYR A 32 35.72 -33.02 9.78
N ILE A 33 35.65 -31.73 9.52
CA ILE A 33 36.71 -30.75 9.84
C ILE A 33 36.17 -29.77 10.88
N SER A 34 36.97 -29.49 11.91
CA SER A 34 36.65 -28.48 12.92
C SER A 34 36.77 -27.07 12.34
N HIS A 35 35.99 -26.11 12.85
CA HIS A 35 36.13 -24.71 12.45
C HIS A 35 37.56 -24.16 12.66
N GLU A 36 38.24 -24.56 13.73
CA GLU A 36 39.62 -24.10 14.02
C GLU A 36 40.62 -24.63 12.99
N SER A 37 40.52 -25.91 12.63
CA SER A 37 41.35 -26.52 11.60
C SER A 37 41.09 -25.92 10.21
N LEU A 38 39.82 -25.58 9.90
CA LEU A 38 39.47 -24.91 8.65
C LEU A 38 39.97 -23.46 8.59
N LEU A 39 39.97 -22.77 9.74
CA LEU A 39 40.51 -21.42 9.87
C LEU A 39 42.04 -21.43 9.68
N GLN A 40 42.75 -22.37 10.30
CA GLN A 40 44.20 -22.55 10.11
C GLN A 40 44.53 -22.80 8.62
N PHE A 41 43.79 -23.70 7.98
CA PHE A 41 43.92 -23.96 6.54
C PHE A 41 43.75 -22.70 5.67
N TYR A 42 42.76 -21.86 6.00
CA TYR A 42 42.53 -20.60 5.28
C TYR A 42 43.65 -19.59 5.48
N LEU A 43 44.16 -19.46 6.70
CA LEU A 43 45.26 -18.54 7.03
C LEU A 43 46.55 -18.91 6.29
N GLU A 44 46.84 -20.20 6.15
CA GLU A 44 48.06 -20.68 5.49
C GLU A 44 48.00 -20.60 3.95
N ASN A 45 46.84 -20.88 3.34
CA ASN A 45 46.77 -21.09 1.89
C ASN A 45 45.97 -20.04 1.11
N GLN A 46 45.15 -19.23 1.79
CA GLN A 46 44.28 -18.22 1.17
C GLN A 46 43.62 -18.69 -0.15
N PRO A 47 42.97 -19.86 -0.19
CA PRO A 47 42.50 -20.47 -1.44
C PRO A 47 41.31 -19.71 -2.07
N THR A 48 40.71 -18.78 -1.34
CA THR A 48 39.57 -17.95 -1.76
C THR A 48 39.76 -16.53 -1.26
N LYS A 49 39.09 -15.56 -1.91
CA LYS A 49 39.22 -14.13 -1.58
C LYS A 49 38.72 -13.78 -0.17
N SER A 50 37.80 -14.58 0.36
CA SER A 50 37.25 -14.43 1.71
C SER A 50 36.95 -15.80 2.32
N PHE A 51 37.23 -15.95 3.62
CA PHE A 51 36.88 -17.14 4.39
C PHE A 51 35.39 -17.49 4.30
N PHE A 52 34.53 -16.47 4.16
CA PHE A 52 33.09 -16.66 3.98
C PHE A 52 32.75 -17.43 2.70
N GLU A 53 33.51 -17.23 1.62
CA GLU A 53 33.33 -17.94 0.36
C GLU A 53 33.70 -19.42 0.50
N LEU A 54 34.70 -19.73 1.32
CA LEU A 54 35.08 -21.09 1.69
C LEU A 54 33.98 -21.77 2.53
N ILE A 55 33.48 -21.09 3.59
CA ILE A 55 32.40 -21.61 4.43
C ILE A 55 31.14 -21.87 3.61
N ARG A 56 30.79 -20.99 2.66
CA ARG A 56 29.61 -21.16 1.79
C ARG A 56 29.69 -22.44 0.94
N LYS A 57 30.89 -22.91 0.63
CA LYS A 57 31.14 -24.16 -0.10
C LYS A 57 31.20 -25.39 0.82
N CYS A 58 31.24 -25.19 2.13
CA CYS A 58 31.23 -26.26 3.12
C CYS A 58 29.79 -26.55 3.57
N LYS A 59 29.48 -27.82 3.80
CA LYS A 59 28.22 -28.22 4.42
C LYS A 59 28.42 -28.31 5.94
N LEU A 60 27.58 -27.62 6.69
CA LEU A 60 27.65 -27.64 8.16
C LEU A 60 27.09 -28.97 8.67
N TYR A 61 27.84 -29.65 9.54
CA TYR A 61 27.36 -30.84 10.22
C TYR A 61 26.43 -30.41 11.35
N VAL A 62 25.13 -30.65 11.14
CA VAL A 62 24.14 -30.59 12.22
C VAL A 62 24.04 -32.02 12.75
N GLY A 63 24.45 -32.22 13.99
CA GLY A 63 24.42 -33.55 14.62
C GLY A 63 23.04 -34.19 14.57
N GLU A 64 23.02 -35.51 14.74
CA GLU A 64 21.83 -36.38 14.56
C GLU A 64 20.67 -36.05 15.53
N TYR A 65 20.92 -35.25 16.56
CA TYR A 65 19.90 -34.81 17.51
C TYR A 65 19.22 -33.52 17.05
N ILE A 66 18.15 -33.67 16.27
CA ILE A 66 17.12 -32.64 16.14
C ILE A 66 16.07 -32.97 17.21
N PRO A 67 15.90 -32.14 18.27
CA PRO A 67 14.86 -32.37 19.25
C PRO A 67 13.52 -32.53 18.54
N GLU A 68 12.75 -33.57 18.88
CA GLU A 68 11.43 -33.81 18.27
C GLU A 68 10.48 -32.60 18.39
N GLU A 69 10.74 -31.74 19.38
CA GLU A 69 10.04 -30.48 19.59
C GLU A 69 10.24 -29.47 18.44
N CYS A 70 11.36 -29.56 17.70
CA CYS A 70 11.65 -28.75 16.52
C CYS A 70 10.90 -29.22 15.26
N THR A 71 10.40 -30.47 15.22
CA THR A 71 9.72 -31.03 14.04
C THR A 71 8.20 -31.03 14.18
N ARG A 72 7.67 -31.05 15.41
CA ARG A 72 6.23 -30.99 15.66
C ARG A 72 5.71 -29.56 15.47
N ARG A 73 5.04 -29.32 14.35
CA ARG A 73 4.26 -28.09 14.14
C ARG A 73 3.18 -28.03 15.22
N LYS A 74 3.34 -27.12 16.18
CA LYS A 74 2.32 -26.86 17.21
C LYS A 74 0.97 -26.62 16.52
N PRO A 75 -0.14 -27.22 16.99
CA PRO A 75 -1.45 -26.97 16.41
C PRO A 75 -1.74 -25.47 16.49
N LYS A 76 -2.32 -24.92 15.42
CA LYS A 76 -2.67 -23.50 15.35
C LYS A 76 -3.70 -23.17 16.44
N SER A 77 -3.52 -22.04 17.11
CA SER A 77 -4.51 -21.50 18.06
C SER A 77 -5.88 -21.34 17.38
N LYS A 78 -6.97 -21.54 18.14
CA LYS A 78 -8.34 -21.33 17.64
C LYS A 78 -8.55 -19.90 17.15
N GLU A 79 -8.06 -18.91 17.91
CA GLU A 79 -8.12 -17.49 17.55
C GLU A 79 -7.39 -17.21 16.23
N TYR A 80 -6.24 -17.86 16.00
CA TYR A 80 -5.50 -17.73 14.75
C TYR A 80 -6.30 -18.31 13.57
N VAL A 81 -7.00 -19.43 13.77
CA VAL A 81 -7.83 -20.04 12.71
C VAL A 81 -9.01 -19.13 12.36
N GLU A 82 -9.66 -18.54 13.35
CA GLU A 82 -10.76 -17.59 13.13
C GLU A 82 -10.29 -16.34 12.39
N TYR A 83 -9.16 -15.76 12.81
CA TYR A 83 -8.55 -14.63 12.11
C TYR A 83 -8.19 -14.96 10.65
N MET A 84 -7.61 -16.14 10.41
CA MET A 84 -7.31 -16.59 9.05
C MET A 84 -8.58 -16.83 8.22
N ASN A 85 -9.67 -17.27 8.84
CA ASN A 85 -10.95 -17.42 8.15
C ASN A 85 -11.52 -16.05 7.78
N HIS A 86 -11.43 -15.05 8.67
CA HIS A 86 -11.80 -13.68 8.38
C HIS A 86 -11.02 -13.11 7.19
N LEU A 87 -9.68 -13.20 7.21
CA LEU A 87 -8.81 -12.75 6.12
C LEU A 87 -9.16 -13.40 4.77
N ARG A 88 -9.46 -14.70 4.76
CA ARG A 88 -9.89 -15.40 3.53
C ARG A 88 -11.25 -14.92 3.03
N MET A 89 -12.17 -14.57 3.93
CA MET A 89 -13.47 -14.02 3.53
C MET A 89 -13.29 -12.63 2.92
N GLU A 90 -12.43 -11.80 3.50
CA GLU A 90 -12.08 -10.48 2.98
C GLU A 90 -11.43 -10.57 1.58
N GLU A 91 -10.46 -11.47 1.40
CA GLU A 91 -9.79 -11.69 0.12
C GLU A 91 -10.78 -12.14 -0.98
N LYS A 92 -11.70 -13.06 -0.65
CA LYS A 92 -12.76 -13.50 -1.58
C LYS A 92 -13.73 -12.38 -1.94
N ALA A 93 -14.07 -11.52 -0.99
CA ALA A 93 -14.95 -10.37 -1.26
C ALA A 93 -14.27 -9.38 -2.22
N ASN A 94 -12.98 -9.13 -2.02
CA ASN A 94 -12.18 -8.27 -2.90
C ASN A 94 -12.03 -8.87 -4.30
N GLU A 95 -11.82 -10.19 -4.40
CA GLU A 95 -11.77 -10.89 -5.68
C GLU A 95 -13.12 -10.78 -6.42
N PHE A 96 -14.23 -10.97 -5.71
CA PHE A 96 -15.56 -10.82 -6.30
C PHE A 96 -15.81 -9.41 -6.82
N ASP A 97 -15.47 -8.36 -6.04
CA ASP A 97 -15.62 -6.98 -6.50
C ASP A 97 -14.76 -6.71 -7.74
N ARG A 98 -13.52 -7.25 -7.80
CA ARG A 98 -12.67 -7.14 -9.00
C ARG A 98 -13.29 -7.80 -10.24
N LEU A 99 -13.95 -8.94 -10.07
CA LEU A 99 -14.60 -9.65 -11.18
C LEU A 99 -15.89 -8.95 -11.65
N VAL A 100 -16.65 -8.39 -10.73
CA VAL A 100 -17.90 -7.65 -11.03
C VAL A 100 -17.60 -6.26 -11.61
N ASN A 101 -16.63 -5.55 -11.03
CA ASN A 101 -16.16 -4.25 -11.50
C ASN A 101 -14.87 -4.40 -12.32
N LYS A 102 -15.01 -4.78 -13.60
CA LYS A 102 -13.90 -4.90 -14.57
C LYS A 102 -13.26 -3.55 -14.98
N ARG A 103 -13.18 -2.54 -14.10
CA ARG A 103 -12.74 -1.17 -14.44
C ARG A 103 -11.36 -0.76 -13.92
N SER A 104 -10.60 -1.60 -13.24
CA SER A 104 -9.24 -1.24 -12.82
C SER A 104 -8.25 -2.40 -12.96
N GLU A 105 -7.62 -2.52 -14.12
CA GLU A 105 -6.46 -3.41 -14.32
C GLU A 105 -5.18 -2.88 -13.65
N PHE A 106 -5.22 -1.69 -13.02
CA PHE A 106 -4.08 -1.05 -12.36
C PHE A 106 -4.33 -0.76 -10.87
N GLN A 107 -4.46 -1.81 -10.05
CA GLN A 107 -4.29 -1.67 -8.59
C GLN A 107 -2.85 -2.03 -8.24
N THR A 108 -2.07 -1.03 -7.82
CA THR A 108 -0.71 -1.22 -7.30
C THR A 108 -0.75 -1.52 -5.80
N LEU A 109 0.26 -2.22 -5.29
CA LEU A 109 0.40 -2.65 -3.88
C LEU A 109 0.31 -1.55 -2.81
N TYR A 110 0.27 -0.27 -3.22
CA TYR A 110 0.16 0.89 -2.32
C TYR A 110 -1.29 1.24 -1.93
N ASP A 111 -2.30 0.59 -2.51
CA ASP A 111 -3.72 0.92 -2.27
C ASP A 111 -4.25 0.38 -0.91
N TYR A 112 -3.49 -0.46 -0.20
CA TYR A 112 -3.95 -1.10 1.04
C TYR A 112 -3.93 -0.17 2.28
N SER A 113 -3.24 0.98 2.22
CA SER A 113 -3.16 1.91 3.36
C SER A 113 -4.28 2.95 3.39
N SER A 114 -5.09 3.02 2.34
CA SER A 114 -6.11 4.06 2.18
C SER A 114 -7.49 3.46 2.35
N LYS A 115 -7.81 3.05 3.59
CA LYS A 115 -9.17 2.63 3.98
C LYS A 115 -10.23 3.76 3.87
N ASP A 116 -9.86 4.91 3.29
CA ASP A 116 -10.70 6.09 3.05
C ASP A 116 -10.69 6.58 1.58
N SER A 117 -9.95 5.96 0.65
CA SER A 117 -9.94 6.45 -0.74
C SER A 117 -11.08 5.87 -1.54
N LEU A 118 -12.15 6.66 -1.60
CA LEU A 118 -13.14 6.63 -2.67
C LEU A 118 -12.43 6.41 -4.01
N THR A 119 -12.94 5.49 -4.83
CA THR A 119 -12.44 5.18 -6.19
C THR A 119 -11.83 6.41 -6.91
N PRO A 120 -10.60 6.36 -7.44
CA PRO A 120 -9.94 7.51 -8.07
C PRO A 120 -10.78 8.10 -9.23
N SER A 121 -11.57 7.28 -9.92
CA SER A 121 -12.50 7.73 -10.95
C SER A 121 -13.71 8.52 -10.41
N GLN A 122 -14.17 8.22 -9.18
CA GLN A 122 -15.22 8.98 -8.50
C GLN A 122 -14.68 10.30 -7.94
N GLU A 123 -13.45 10.32 -7.42
CA GLU A 123 -12.80 11.55 -6.96
C GLU A 123 -12.58 12.51 -8.13
N HIS A 124 -12.04 12.06 -9.26
CA HIS A 124 -11.88 12.94 -10.42
C HIS A 124 -13.21 13.48 -10.98
N LYS A 125 -14.30 12.70 -10.93
CA LYS A 125 -15.64 13.16 -11.36
C LYS A 125 -16.22 14.18 -10.38
N GLN A 126 -16.05 13.95 -9.08
CA GLN A 126 -16.53 14.87 -8.04
C GLN A 126 -15.72 16.17 -8.01
N VAL A 127 -14.39 16.08 -8.09
CA VAL A 127 -13.48 17.25 -8.13
C VAL A 127 -13.79 18.13 -9.34
N LYS A 128 -14.00 17.55 -10.53
CA LYS A 128 -14.38 18.33 -11.72
C LYS A 128 -15.71 19.08 -11.51
N SER A 129 -16.70 18.45 -10.89
CA SER A 129 -17.98 19.11 -10.60
C SER A 129 -17.87 20.23 -9.55
N GLN A 130 -16.99 20.06 -8.57
CA GLN A 130 -16.72 21.07 -7.54
C GLN A 130 -15.97 22.28 -8.11
N ILE A 131 -14.98 22.06 -8.99
CA ILE A 131 -14.25 23.14 -9.67
C ILE A 131 -15.19 24.01 -10.51
N THR A 132 -16.12 23.40 -11.27
CA THR A 132 -17.13 24.16 -12.03
C THR A 132 -18.02 25.00 -11.12
N THR A 133 -18.37 24.48 -9.94
CA THR A 133 -19.18 25.22 -8.96
C THR A 133 -18.42 26.44 -8.43
N ILE A 134 -17.16 26.26 -8.04
CA ILE A 134 -16.29 27.35 -7.59
C ILE A 134 -16.16 28.43 -8.67
N PHE A 135 -15.96 28.03 -9.92
CA PHE A 135 -15.87 28.97 -11.04
C PHE A 135 -17.18 29.75 -11.26
N ASN A 136 -18.33 29.09 -11.12
CA ASN A 136 -19.64 29.75 -11.20
C ASN A 136 -19.81 30.81 -10.10
N ILE A 137 -19.40 30.49 -8.86
CA ILE A 137 -19.39 31.44 -7.74
C ILE A 137 -18.49 32.63 -8.05
N PHE A 138 -17.29 32.42 -8.59
CA PHE A 138 -16.40 33.52 -8.99
C PHE A 138 -17.03 34.46 -10.03
N ILE A 139 -17.68 33.90 -11.06
CA ILE A 139 -18.38 34.69 -12.07
C ILE A 139 -19.51 35.50 -11.44
N SER A 140 -20.30 34.88 -10.54
CA SER A 140 -21.41 35.57 -9.86
C SER A 140 -20.92 36.77 -9.04
N VAL A 141 -19.89 36.59 -8.20
CA VAL A 141 -19.33 37.65 -7.35
C VAL A 141 -18.70 38.76 -8.18
N ALA A 142 -17.94 38.40 -9.23
CA ALA A 142 -17.35 39.38 -10.14
C ALA A 142 -18.41 40.21 -10.87
N SER A 143 -19.50 39.58 -11.32
CA SER A 143 -20.59 40.26 -12.02
C SER A 143 -21.31 41.28 -11.13
N VAL A 144 -21.62 40.91 -9.89
CA VAL A 144 -22.28 41.80 -8.93
C VAL A 144 -21.36 42.94 -8.50
N THR A 145 -20.08 42.65 -8.26
CA THR A 145 -19.09 43.67 -7.91
C THR A 145 -18.93 44.69 -9.03
N TYR A 146 -18.87 44.24 -10.29
CA TYR A 146 -18.79 45.11 -11.45
C TYR A 146 -20.07 45.94 -11.64
N ALA A 147 -21.24 45.34 -11.45
CA ALA A 147 -22.53 46.04 -11.54
C ALA A 147 -22.62 47.17 -10.49
N ILE A 148 -22.22 46.91 -9.25
CA ILE A 148 -22.21 47.90 -8.17
C ILE A 148 -21.19 49.00 -8.44
N TRP A 149 -20.00 48.64 -8.93
CA TRP A 149 -18.98 49.63 -9.31
C TRP A 149 -19.50 50.56 -10.41
N TYR A 150 -20.07 50.00 -11.48
CA TYR A 150 -20.64 50.78 -12.58
C TYR A 150 -21.80 51.66 -12.13
N TRP A 151 -22.71 51.11 -11.33
CA TRP A 151 -23.88 51.83 -10.83
C TRP A 151 -23.48 52.98 -9.90
N THR A 152 -22.54 52.74 -8.99
CA THR A 152 -22.05 53.77 -8.05
C THR A 152 -21.27 54.87 -8.78
N ASN A 153 -20.51 54.52 -9.82
CA ASN A 153 -19.79 55.47 -10.66
C ASN A 153 -20.74 56.35 -11.51
N SER A 154 -21.74 55.73 -12.14
CA SER A 154 -22.64 56.41 -13.08
C SER A 154 -23.74 57.20 -12.37
N SER A 155 -24.37 56.63 -11.35
CA SER A 155 -25.59 57.18 -10.76
C SER A 155 -25.36 58.05 -9.52
N MET A 156 -24.27 57.80 -8.78
CA MET A 156 -24.14 58.34 -7.41
C MET A 156 -22.89 59.21 -7.22
N ARG A 157 -21.97 59.26 -8.21
CA ARG A 157 -20.72 60.07 -8.24
C ARG A 157 -20.01 60.12 -6.87
N LEU A 158 -19.99 59.00 -6.15
CA LEU A 158 -19.41 58.92 -4.81
C LEU A 158 -17.89 59.01 -4.87
N ASN A 159 -17.27 59.39 -3.74
CA ASN A 159 -15.82 59.30 -3.54
C ASN A 159 -15.35 57.84 -3.62
N ASP A 160 -14.14 57.61 -4.15
CA ASP A 160 -13.63 56.28 -4.48
C ASP A 160 -13.56 55.34 -3.28
N ALA A 161 -13.30 55.89 -2.08
CA ALA A 161 -13.29 55.12 -0.84
C ALA A 161 -14.65 54.44 -0.53
N TYR A 162 -15.76 55.14 -0.74
CA TYR A 162 -17.09 54.58 -0.49
C TYR A 162 -17.48 53.54 -1.54
N ARG A 163 -16.97 53.67 -2.78
CA ARG A 163 -17.21 52.69 -3.86
C ARG A 163 -16.56 51.36 -3.54
N VAL A 164 -15.30 51.38 -3.12
CA VAL A 164 -14.57 50.17 -2.72
C VAL A 164 -15.23 49.52 -1.51
N LEU A 165 -15.67 50.31 -0.53
CA LEU A 165 -16.36 49.81 0.66
C LEU A 165 -17.70 49.13 0.31
N LEU A 166 -18.50 49.73 -0.59
CA LEU A 166 -19.75 49.13 -1.07
C LEU A 166 -19.51 47.85 -1.87
N CYS A 167 -18.53 47.86 -2.79
CA CYS A 167 -18.16 46.66 -3.55
C CYS A 167 -17.69 45.52 -2.65
N LEU A 168 -16.88 45.81 -1.63
CA LEU A 168 -16.41 44.82 -0.67
C LEU A 168 -17.57 44.27 0.17
N PHE A 169 -18.44 45.15 0.67
CA PHE A 169 -19.58 44.76 1.50
C PHE A 169 -20.57 43.85 0.76
N PHE A 170 -20.99 44.26 -0.44
CA PHE A 170 -21.91 43.45 -1.24
C PHE A 170 -21.24 42.20 -1.82
N GLY A 171 -19.96 42.28 -2.20
CA GLY A 171 -19.20 41.11 -2.61
C GLY A 171 -19.11 40.04 -1.52
N LEU A 172 -18.93 40.46 -0.26
CA LEU A 172 -18.94 39.57 0.90
C LEU A 172 -20.32 38.93 1.13
N ILE A 173 -21.39 39.72 1.06
CA ILE A 173 -22.76 39.20 1.21
C ILE A 173 -23.08 38.16 0.13
N VAL A 174 -22.73 38.44 -1.13
CA VAL A 174 -22.97 37.51 -2.24
C VAL A 174 -22.15 36.24 -2.07
N LEU A 175 -20.89 36.34 -1.66
CA LEU A 175 -20.05 35.17 -1.38
C LEU A 175 -20.68 34.28 -0.31
N VAL A 176 -21.15 34.87 0.79
CA VAL A 176 -21.86 34.13 1.85
C VAL A 176 -23.12 33.47 1.30
N ALA A 177 -23.93 34.20 0.52
CA ALA A 177 -25.15 33.67 -0.09
C ALA A 177 -24.87 32.45 -0.98
N GLU A 178 -23.85 32.52 -1.84
CA GLU A 178 -23.44 31.43 -2.72
C GLU A 178 -22.99 30.18 -1.94
N VAL A 179 -22.19 30.35 -0.87
CA VAL A 179 -21.77 29.24 -0.01
C VAL A 179 -22.97 28.60 0.69
N PHE A 180 -23.92 29.40 1.18
CA PHE A 180 -25.16 28.88 1.77
C PHE A 180 -26.02 28.11 0.76
N VAL A 181 -26.12 28.58 -0.48
CA VAL A 181 -26.84 27.88 -1.55
C VAL A 181 -26.16 26.53 -1.84
N TYR A 182 -24.84 26.49 -1.90
CA TYR A 182 -24.09 25.24 -2.10
C TYR A 182 -24.28 24.26 -0.94
N MET A 183 -24.20 24.75 0.30
CA MET A 183 -24.41 23.93 1.50
C MET A 183 -25.85 23.37 1.55
N SER A 184 -26.83 24.20 1.21
CA SER A 184 -28.24 23.79 1.08
C SER A 184 -28.44 22.73 0.00
N TYR A 185 -27.76 22.88 -1.14
CA TYR A 185 -27.76 21.88 -2.21
C TYR A 185 -27.16 20.55 -1.75
N LEU A 186 -25.99 20.56 -1.09
CA LEU A 186 -25.37 19.35 -0.56
C LEU A 186 -26.28 18.61 0.41
N ASN A 187 -26.88 19.34 1.36
CA ASN A 187 -27.81 18.77 2.34
C ASN A 187 -29.01 18.10 1.66
N LYS A 188 -29.60 18.74 0.62
CA LYS A 188 -30.71 18.16 -0.16
C LYS A 188 -30.30 16.90 -0.93
N VAL A 189 -29.09 16.90 -1.51
CA VAL A 189 -28.57 15.72 -2.23
C VAL A 189 -28.33 14.56 -1.26
N GLU A 190 -27.81 14.84 -0.07
CA GLU A 190 -27.61 13.83 0.96
C GLU A 190 -28.93 13.25 1.46
N GLU A 191 -29.92 14.09 1.72
CA GLU A 191 -31.28 13.68 2.09
C GLU A 191 -31.93 12.78 1.02
N ALA A 192 -31.76 13.13 -0.27
CA ALA A 192 -32.25 12.30 -1.38
C ALA A 192 -31.57 10.93 -1.44
N LYS A 193 -30.25 10.87 -1.23
CA LYS A 193 -29.50 9.60 -1.18
C LYS A 193 -29.94 8.71 -0.03
N ILE A 194 -30.18 9.29 1.16
CA ILE A 194 -30.69 8.56 2.33
C ILE A 194 -32.07 7.98 2.01
N LYS A 195 -32.95 8.79 1.41
CA LYS A 195 -34.30 8.38 1.00
C LYS A 195 -34.26 7.24 -0.03
N GLU A 196 -33.40 7.32 -1.04
CA GLU A 196 -33.22 6.26 -2.04
C GLU A 196 -32.70 4.96 -1.42
N ARG A 197 -31.68 5.04 -0.54
CA ARG A 197 -31.16 3.87 0.18
C ARG A 197 -32.19 3.23 1.10
N SER A 198 -33.11 4.02 1.67
CA SER A 198 -34.18 3.51 2.53
C SER A 198 -35.29 2.77 1.76
N LYS A 199 -35.36 2.91 0.43
CA LYS A 199 -36.39 2.28 -0.38
C LYS A 199 -36.06 0.80 -0.60
N LYS A 200 -36.70 -0.07 0.20
CA LYS A 200 -36.53 -1.53 0.09
C LYS A 200 -37.12 -2.04 -1.23
N GLU A 201 -36.27 -2.57 -2.12
CA GLU A 201 -36.73 -3.21 -3.35
C GLU A 201 -37.59 -4.43 -3.03
N THR A 202 -38.86 -4.41 -3.45
CA THR A 202 -39.74 -5.58 -3.35
C THR A 202 -39.59 -6.40 -4.61
N LYS A 203 -38.67 -7.37 -4.61
CA LYS A 203 -38.53 -8.33 -5.72
C LYS A 203 -39.71 -9.30 -5.67
N LYS A 204 -40.71 -9.08 -6.53
CA LYS A 204 -41.74 -10.08 -6.80
C LYS A 204 -41.18 -11.10 -7.79
N VAL A 205 -41.06 -12.35 -7.36
CA VAL A 205 -40.72 -13.48 -8.23
C VAL A 205 -41.91 -13.71 -9.16
N VAL A 206 -41.73 -13.42 -10.45
CA VAL A 206 -42.74 -13.71 -11.47
C VAL A 206 -42.51 -15.15 -11.92
N LYS A 207 -43.36 -16.05 -11.39
CA LYS A 207 -43.64 -17.44 -11.80
C LYS A 207 -42.53 -18.18 -12.58
N SER A 208 -41.92 -19.18 -11.93
CA SER A 208 -41.24 -20.27 -12.64
C SER A 208 -42.25 -21.00 -13.52
N PHE A 209 -41.87 -21.21 -14.78
CA PHE A 209 -42.58 -22.12 -15.69
C PHE A 209 -42.13 -23.55 -15.38
N GLU A 210 -43.10 -24.45 -15.25
CA GLU A 210 -42.96 -25.91 -15.14
C GLU A 210 -42.92 -26.53 -16.54
#